data_AF-A0A1F5IU88-F1
#
_entry.id   AF-A0A1F5IU88-F1
#
_cell.length_a   1.000
_cell.length_b   1.000
_cell.length_c   1.000
_cell.angle_alpha   90.00
_cell.angle_beta   90.00
_cell.angle_gamma   90.00
#
_symmetry.space_group_name_H-M   'P 1'
#
loop_
_entity.id
_entity.type
_entity.pdbx_description
1 polymer ?
#
loop_
_entity_poly.entity_id
_entity_poly.type
_entity_poly.pdbx_seq_one_letter_code
_entity_poly.pdbx_strand_id
1 'polypeptide(L)'
;MAEIWYLPIDTESIEGMEAQYERNLRDAIELLEITPLKWQCGTDEFPVLKTGDPIVDDSGYVYVMMRVGGDEMAAYEDKRWKPGWYKSSLTIIGFEKNLRKKPK
;
A
#
# COMPACT_ATOMS: atom_id res chain seq x y z
N MET A 1 -8.05 -6.34 -8.12
CA MET A 1 -6.59 -6.13 -8.16
C MET A 1 -6.18 -5.18 -7.04
N ALA A 2 -4.95 -5.28 -6.53
CA ALA A 2 -4.36 -4.36 -5.56
C ALA A 2 -3.37 -3.42 -6.26
N GLU A 3 -3.53 -2.13 -6.03
CA GLU A 3 -2.67 -1.06 -6.54
C GLU A 3 -1.64 -0.69 -5.48
N ILE A 4 -0.39 -0.47 -5.90
CA ILE A 4 0.71 -0.06 -5.03
C ILE A 4 1.13 1.35 -5.41
N TRP A 5 1.15 2.23 -4.42
CA TRP A 5 1.34 3.67 -4.56
C TRP A 5 2.56 4.14 -3.77
N TYR A 6 3.38 5.00 -4.38
CA TYR A 6 4.44 5.76 -3.70
C TYR A 6 3.93 7.18 -3.48
N LEU A 7 3.57 7.50 -2.24
CA LEU A 7 2.94 8.78 -1.89
C LEU A 7 3.87 9.61 -1.00
N PRO A 8 4.43 10.73 -1.51
CA PRO A 8 5.09 11.74 -0.68
C PRO A 8 4.20 12.21 0.49
N ILE A 9 4.80 12.56 1.64
CA ILE A 9 4.07 12.96 2.85
C ILE A 9 3.12 14.15 2.69
N ASP A 10 3.37 15.00 1.71
CA ASP A 10 2.58 16.17 1.34
C ASP A 10 1.53 15.89 0.25
N THR A 11 1.40 14.64 -0.20
CA THR A 11 0.35 14.24 -1.14
C THR A 11 -1.02 14.39 -0.48
N GLU A 12 -1.95 15.05 -1.17
CA GLU A 12 -3.33 15.25 -0.71
C GLU A 12 -4.37 14.52 -1.58
N SER A 13 -3.97 14.08 -2.79
CA SER A 13 -4.79 13.27 -3.70
C SER A 13 -3.92 12.45 -4.65
N ILE A 14 -4.52 11.46 -5.31
CA ILE A 14 -3.89 10.70 -6.42
C ILE A 14 -4.35 11.18 -7.80
N GLU A 15 -5.01 12.34 -7.91
CA GLU A 15 -5.54 12.83 -9.18
C GLU A 15 -4.40 13.19 -10.14
N GLY A 16 -4.41 12.60 -11.34
CA GLY A 16 -3.32 12.76 -12.32
C GLY A 16 -2.07 11.94 -11.99
N MET A 17 -2.12 11.06 -10.98
CA MET A 17 -1.07 10.11 -10.65
C MET A 17 -1.45 8.70 -11.10
N GLU A 18 -0.45 7.87 -11.35
CA GLU A 18 -0.62 6.45 -11.65
C GLU A 18 -0.05 5.60 -10.52
N ALA A 19 -0.67 4.44 -10.29
CA ALA A 19 -0.12 3.43 -9.40
C ALA A 19 1.22 2.94 -9.95
N GLN A 20 2.22 2.76 -9.09
CA GLN A 20 3.54 2.30 -9.49
C GLN A 20 3.50 0.82 -9.87
N TYR A 21 2.63 0.03 -9.23
CA TYR A 21 2.44 -1.38 -9.56
C TYR A 21 1.00 -1.81 -9.36
N GLU A 22 0.60 -2.81 -10.14
CA GLU A 22 -0.64 -3.55 -9.94
C GLU A 22 -0.34 -5.05 -9.79
N ARG A 23 -0.95 -5.67 -8.78
CA ARG A 23 -0.76 -7.09 -8.42
C ARG A 23 -2.06 -7.70 -7.93
N ASN A 24 -2.14 -9.03 -7.90
CA ASN A 24 -3.22 -9.68 -7.14
C ASN A 24 -3.04 -9.38 -5.64
N LEU A 25 -4.13 -9.47 -4.88
CA LEU A 25 -4.12 -9.09 -3.47
C LEU A 25 -3.12 -9.91 -2.64
N ARG A 26 -3.01 -11.23 -2.88
CA ARG A 26 -2.12 -12.11 -2.11
C ARG A 26 -0.65 -11.71 -2.27
N ASP A 27 -0.20 -11.51 -3.50
CA ASP A 27 1.19 -11.15 -3.80
C ASP A 27 1.51 -9.75 -3.24
N ALA A 28 0.57 -8.81 -3.35
CA ALA A 28 0.74 -7.46 -2.80
C ALA A 28 0.90 -7.49 -1.27
N ILE A 29 0.09 -8.29 -0.57
CA ILE A 29 0.16 -8.47 0.88
C ILE A 29 1.54 -8.99 1.30
N GLU A 30 2.04 -10.02 0.62
CA GLU A 30 3.33 -10.62 0.93
C GLU A 30 4.49 -9.66 0.65
N LEU A 31 4.50 -9.02 -0.53
CA LEU A 31 5.56 -8.10 -0.93
C LEU A 31 5.67 -6.88 -0.01
N LEU A 32 4.52 -6.35 0.43
CA LEU A 32 4.43 -5.14 1.25
C LEU A 32 4.38 -5.42 2.75
N GLU A 33 4.45 -6.69 3.15
CA GLU A 33 4.31 -7.14 4.54
C GLU A 33 3.07 -6.53 5.21
N ILE A 34 1.94 -6.48 4.51
CA ILE A 34 0.70 -5.86 5.00
C ILE A 34 -0.04 -6.84 5.91
N THR A 35 -0.65 -6.31 6.95
CA THR A 35 -1.60 -7.03 7.79
C THR A 35 -2.91 -6.25 7.87
N PRO A 36 -4.03 -6.89 8.27
CA PRO A 36 -5.32 -6.20 8.42
C PRO A 36 -5.27 -4.97 9.34
N LEU A 37 -4.35 -4.97 10.32
CA LEU A 37 -4.18 -3.88 11.28
C LEU A 37 -3.59 -2.60 10.66
N LYS A 38 -2.99 -2.70 9.46
CA LYS A 38 -2.41 -1.56 8.76
C LYS A 38 -3.41 -0.80 7.89
N TRP A 39 -4.69 -1.20 7.90
CA TRP A 39 -5.78 -0.48 7.24
C TRP A 39 -5.86 0.96 7.77
N GLN A 40 -6.02 1.92 6.88
CA GLN A 40 -6.06 3.35 7.19
C GLN A 40 -7.45 3.95 7.01
N CYS A 41 -8.02 3.75 5.83
CA CYS A 41 -9.27 4.41 5.42
C CYS A 41 -9.92 3.65 4.25
N GLY A 42 -11.17 4.01 3.94
CA GLY A 42 -11.95 3.41 2.86
C GLY A 42 -11.41 3.73 1.47
N THR A 43 -11.92 3.04 0.44
CA THR A 43 -11.48 3.21 -0.96
C THR A 43 -11.74 4.59 -1.53
N ASP A 44 -12.81 5.24 -1.08
CA ASP A 44 -13.25 6.57 -1.55
C ASP A 44 -12.65 7.71 -0.71
N GLU A 45 -11.86 7.37 0.29
CA GLU A 45 -11.14 8.30 1.17
C GLU A 45 -9.66 8.34 0.76
N PHE A 46 -8.97 9.42 1.14
CA PHE A 46 -7.53 9.54 0.97
C PHE A 46 -6.81 9.41 2.33
N PRO A 47 -5.76 8.58 2.44
CA PRO A 47 -5.09 8.32 3.71
C PRO A 47 -4.33 9.55 4.23
N VAL A 48 -4.37 9.79 5.54
CA VAL A 48 -3.66 10.91 6.17
C VAL A 48 -2.18 10.57 6.36
N LEU A 49 -1.34 10.93 5.40
CA LEU A 49 0.09 10.57 5.37
C LEU A 49 0.94 11.25 6.46
N LYS A 50 0.51 12.42 6.93
CA LYS A 50 1.20 13.18 7.98
C LYS A 50 1.08 12.55 9.38
N THR A 51 0.28 11.49 9.53
CA THR A 51 0.06 10.84 10.82
C THR A 51 0.95 9.61 11.00
N GLY A 52 1.60 9.53 12.16
CA GLY A 52 2.48 8.44 12.57
C GLY A 52 3.98 8.73 12.37
N ASP A 53 4.80 7.72 12.66
CA ASP A 53 6.24 7.82 12.48
C ASP A 53 6.59 7.76 10.98
N PRO A 54 7.31 8.77 10.45
CA PRO A 54 7.72 8.76 9.06
C PRO A 54 8.75 7.66 8.82
N ILE A 55 8.51 6.85 7.80
CA ILE A 55 9.48 5.88 7.29
C ILE A 55 10.37 6.64 6.30
N VAL A 56 11.64 6.86 6.66
CA VAL A 56 12.57 7.69 5.89
C VAL A 56 13.72 6.83 5.35
N ASP A 57 13.99 6.95 4.05
CA ASP A 57 15.19 6.46 3.40
C ASP A 57 15.81 7.54 2.48
N ASP A 58 16.80 7.18 1.65
CA ASP A 58 17.45 8.12 0.73
C ASP A 58 16.48 8.77 -0.29
N SER A 59 15.26 8.24 -0.43
CA SER A 59 14.18 8.77 -1.28
C SER A 59 13.30 9.83 -0.59
N GLY A 60 13.54 10.10 0.70
CA GLY A 60 12.80 11.08 1.49
C GLY A 60 11.59 10.51 2.24
N TYR A 61 10.59 11.37 2.48
CA TYR A 61 9.36 11.03 3.20
C TYR A 61 8.29 10.49 2.25
N VAL A 62 8.52 9.29 1.72
CA VAL A 62 7.58 8.64 0.80
C VAL A 62 7.02 7.37 1.41
N TYR A 63 5.69 7.27 1.44
CA TYR A 63 4.99 6.11 1.94
C TYR A 63 4.67 5.14 0.81
N VAL A 64 4.93 3.85 1.05
CA VAL A 64 4.44 2.78 0.19
C VAL A 64 3.06 2.35 0.68
N MET A 65 2.04 2.56 -0.14
CA MET A 65 0.64 2.32 0.19
C MET A 65 0.04 1.27 -0.74
N MET A 66 -0.89 0.46 -0.24
CA MET A 66 -1.68 -0.45 -1.04
C MET A 66 -3.14 0.00 -1.05
N ARG A 67 -3.75 0.12 -2.23
CA ARG A 67 -5.20 0.34 -2.38
C ARG A 67 -5.85 -0.90 -2.96
N VAL A 68 -6.97 -1.31 -2.39
CA VAL A 68 -7.71 -2.50 -2.84
C VAL A 68 -9.22 -2.29 -2.83
N GLY A 69 -9.87 -2.65 -3.93
CA GLY A 69 -11.31 -2.53 -4.15
C GLY A 69 -12.17 -3.56 -3.41
N GLY A 70 -13.47 -3.29 -3.35
CA GLY A 70 -14.47 -4.14 -2.69
C GLY A 70 -14.56 -5.57 -3.25
N ASP A 71 -14.59 -5.71 -4.58
CA ASP A 71 -14.76 -7.01 -5.24
C ASP A 71 -13.59 -7.96 -4.98
N GLU A 72 -12.36 -7.44 -5.05
CA GLU A 72 -11.15 -8.21 -4.73
C GLU A 72 -11.17 -8.66 -3.27
N MET A 73 -11.59 -7.77 -2.37
CA MET A 73 -11.59 -8.06 -0.94
C MET A 73 -12.70 -9.04 -0.54
N ALA A 74 -13.86 -8.97 -1.19
CA ALA A 74 -14.96 -9.89 -0.95
C ALA A 74 -14.59 -11.34 -1.28
N ALA A 75 -13.79 -11.53 -2.34
CA ALA A 75 -13.27 -12.82 -2.78
C ALA A 75 -12.16 -13.39 -1.87
N TYR A 76 -11.59 -12.58 -0.98
CA TYR A 76 -10.53 -13.03 -0.08
C TYR A 76 -11.08 -13.86 1.10
N GLU A 77 -10.35 -14.92 1.46
CA GLU A 77 -10.77 -15.88 2.48
C GLU A 77 -10.84 -15.27 3.89
N ASP A 78 -9.86 -14.42 4.24
CA ASP A 78 -9.78 -13.80 5.55
C ASP A 78 -10.66 -12.54 5.63
N LYS A 79 -11.73 -12.61 6.43
CA LYS A 79 -12.72 -11.53 6.59
C LYS A 79 -12.27 -10.37 7.49
N ARG A 80 -11.08 -10.42 8.08
CA ARG A 80 -10.51 -9.28 8.80
C ARG A 80 -10.10 -8.15 7.87
N TRP A 81 -9.86 -8.47 6.60
CA TRP A 81 -9.49 -7.50 5.59
C TRP A 81 -10.70 -6.68 5.14
N LYS A 82 -10.46 -5.40 4.87
CA LYS A 82 -11.44 -4.42 4.41
C LYS A 82 -10.97 -3.77 3.11
N PRO A 83 -11.87 -3.41 2.19
CA PRO A 83 -11.48 -2.58 1.06
C PRO A 83 -10.94 -1.24 1.55
N GLY A 84 -9.97 -0.68 0.83
CA GLY A 84 -9.41 0.64 1.12
C GLY A 84 -7.89 0.69 1.07
N TRP A 85 -7.35 1.63 1.83
CA TRP A 85 -5.92 1.93 1.85
C TRP A 85 -5.23 1.25 3.02
N TYR A 86 -4.05 0.69 2.76
CA TYR A 86 -3.16 0.09 3.74
C TYR A 86 -1.79 0.73 3.66
N LYS A 87 -1.20 1.05 4.81
CA LYS A 87 0.15 1.62 4.92
C LYS A 87 1.17 0.50 5.09
N SER A 88 2.14 0.38 4.18
CA SER A 88 3.26 -0.54 4.38
C SER A 88 4.19 -0.05 5.49
N SER A 89 4.90 -1.00 6.09
CA SER A 89 6.03 -0.67 6.99
C SER A 89 7.35 -0.58 6.25
N LEU A 90 7.36 -0.80 4.94
CA LEU A 90 8.55 -0.73 4.10
C LEU A 90 8.78 0.69 3.60
N THR A 91 10.06 1.05 3.49
CA THR A 91 10.48 2.18 2.66
C THR A 91 10.40 1.78 1.17
N ILE A 92 10.55 2.74 0.25
CA ILE A 92 10.68 2.44 -1.18
C ILE A 92 11.82 1.44 -1.41
N ILE A 93 13.01 1.71 -0.86
CA ILE A 93 14.18 0.82 -1.02
C ILE A 93 13.90 -0.58 -0.46
N GLY A 94 13.21 -0.67 0.68
CA GLY A 94 12.80 -1.94 1.27
C GLY A 94 11.88 -2.74 0.36
N PHE A 95 10.85 -2.10 -0.19
CA PHE A 95 9.90 -2.73 -1.10
C PHE A 95 10.55 -3.12 -2.44
N GLU A 96 11.38 -2.26 -3.04
CA GLU A 96 12.13 -2.57 -4.27
C GLU A 96 13.08 -3.76 -4.10
N LYS A 97 13.68 -3.91 -2.91
CA LYS A 97 14.47 -5.11 -2.58
C LYS A 97 13.59 -6.36 -2.52
N ASN A 98 12.37 -6.26 -1.99
CA ASN A 98 11.42 -7.38 -1.98
C ASN A 98 10.96 -7.73 -3.40
N LEU A 99 10.65 -6.75 -4.25
CA LEU A 99 10.31 -6.99 -5.67
C LEU A 99 11.40 -7.75 -6.44
N ARG A 100 12.69 -7.45 -6.17
CA ARG A 100 13.83 -8.11 -6.84
C ARG A 100 14.09 -9.53 -6.33
N LYS A 101 13.67 -9.86 -5.11
CA LYS A 101 13.68 -11.22 -4.62
C LYS A 101 12.53 -11.94 -5.31
N LYS A 102 12.83 -12.71 -6.36
CA LYS A 102 11.83 -13.56 -7.03
C LYS A 102 11.02 -14.32 -5.97
N PRO A 103 9.67 -14.41 -6.11
CA PRO A 103 8.91 -15.34 -5.31
C PRO A 103 9.49 -16.75 -5.55
N LYS A 104 9.74 -17.48 -4.47
CA LYS A 104 10.21 -18.86 -4.52
C LYS A 104 9.08 -19.79 -4.93
#